data_AF-A0A5D2FEL6-F1
#
_entry.id   AF-A0A5D2FEL6-F1
#
_cell.length_a   1.000
_cell.length_b   1.000
_cell.length_c   1.000
_cell.angle_alpha   90.00
_cell.angle_beta   90.00
_cell.angle_gamma   90.00
#
_symmetry.space_group_name_H-M   'P 1'
#
loop_
_entity.id
_entity.type
_entity.pdbx_description
1 polymer ?
#
loop_
_entity_poly.entity_id
_entity_poly.type
_entity_poly.pdbx_seq_one_letter_code
_entity_poly.pdbx_strand_id
1 'polypeptide(L)'
;MYVQGFPPPFRKAWKKKNKAQLVVIAHDVDPIELVVWLPALCRKMEVPCCIVKGKSRLRSIVHKKTAAVLCLTTVKNEDKLEFSRANFNDKYEENRKKWGGGVMGSKSQARTKAKEKLLAKEAAQRMT
;
A
#
# COMPACT_ATOMS: atom_id res chain seq x y z
N MET A 1 9.42 -6.45 -21.58
CA MET A 1 9.09 -6.56 -20.13
C MET A 1 9.89 -7.71 -19.55
N TYR A 2 11.09 -7.46 -19.02
CA TYR A 2 11.83 -8.50 -18.32
C TYR A 2 11.24 -8.66 -16.92
N VAL A 3 10.18 -9.46 -16.82
CA VAL A 3 9.57 -9.81 -15.54
C VAL A 3 10.44 -10.91 -14.92
N GLN A 4 11.60 -10.54 -14.40
CA GLN A 4 12.40 -11.46 -13.61
C GLN A 4 11.62 -11.76 -12.33
N GLY A 5 10.85 -12.84 -12.33
CA GLY A 5 10.46 -13.46 -11.07
C GLY A 5 11.73 -14.06 -10.49
N PHE A 6 12.36 -13.29 -9.59
CA PHE A 6 13.60 -13.66 -8.92
C PHE A 6 13.31 -14.76 -7.88
N PRO A 7 14.01 -15.90 -7.93
CA PRO A 7 14.10 -16.84 -6.82
C PRO A 7 14.95 -16.25 -5.66
N PRO A 8 14.82 -16.75 -4.41
CA PRO A 8 15.62 -16.27 -3.28
C PRO A 8 17.11 -16.61 -3.53
N PRO A 9 18.07 -15.66 -3.41
CA PRO A 9 18.12 -14.54 -2.47
C PRO A 9 18.05 -13.15 -3.15
N PHE A 10 16.85 -12.55 -3.11
CA PHE A 10 16.49 -11.26 -3.72
C PHE A 10 17.26 -10.04 -3.15
N ARG A 11 17.78 -10.14 -1.91
CA ARG A 11 18.47 -9.02 -1.22
C ARG A 11 19.74 -8.53 -1.92
N LYS A 12 20.45 -9.37 -2.68
CA LYS A 12 21.76 -9.00 -3.28
C LYS A 12 21.65 -8.37 -4.68
N ALA A 13 20.59 -8.65 -5.44
CA ALA A 13 20.49 -8.20 -6.84
C ALA A 13 19.94 -6.77 -6.99
N TRP A 14 19.02 -6.34 -6.11
CA TRP A 14 18.32 -5.06 -6.25
C TRP A 14 19.17 -3.84 -5.80
N LYS A 15 20.06 -4.03 -4.82
CA LYS A 15 20.90 -2.96 -4.24
C LYS A 15 21.95 -2.37 -5.21
N LYS A 16 22.21 -3.01 -6.36
CA LYS A 16 23.40 -2.72 -7.18
C LYS A 16 23.13 -1.90 -8.45
N LYS A 17 21.86 -1.59 -8.77
CA LYS A 17 21.49 -0.96 -10.05
C LYS A 17 20.26 -0.07 -9.84
N ASN A 18 20.42 1.26 -9.80
CA ASN A 18 19.34 2.27 -9.90
C ASN A 18 18.64 2.20 -11.27
N LYS A 19 18.05 1.05 -11.59
CA LYS A 19 17.46 0.74 -12.90
C LYS A 19 15.97 0.39 -12.79
N ALA A 20 15.40 0.43 -11.59
CA ALA A 20 13.98 0.23 -11.40
C ALA A 20 13.25 1.57 -11.62
N GLN A 21 12.28 1.56 -12.53
CA GLN A 21 11.44 2.73 -12.82
C GLN A 21 10.14 2.71 -12.01
N LEU A 22 9.65 1.52 -11.64
CA LEU A 22 8.46 1.34 -10.80
C LEU A 22 8.57 0.05 -9.99
N VAL A 23 8.13 0.10 -8.73
CA VAL A 23 7.99 -1.07 -7.85
C VAL A 23 6.54 -1.25 -7.43
N VAL A 24 5.99 -2.43 -7.70
CA VAL A 24 4.63 -2.83 -7.34
C VAL A 24 4.70 -3.89 -6.25
N ILE A 25 3.99 -3.65 -5.14
CA ILE A 25 4.01 -4.46 -3.93
C ILE A 25 2.62 -5.05 -3.67
N ALA A 26 2.55 -6.36 -3.40
CA ALA A 26 1.30 -6.97 -2.93
C ALA A 26 1.08 -6.69 -1.43
N HIS A 27 -0.15 -6.43 -1.02
CA HIS A 27 -0.49 -6.33 0.41
C HIS A 27 -0.62 -7.69 1.12
N ASP A 28 -0.97 -8.74 0.39
CA ASP A 28 -1.31 -10.07 0.91
C ASP A 28 -0.10 -11.01 0.78
N VAL A 29 0.96 -10.71 1.54
CA VAL A 29 2.21 -11.46 1.52
C VAL A 29 2.46 -12.06 2.89
N ASP A 30 2.49 -13.39 2.92
CA ASP A 30 2.89 -14.22 4.04
C ASP A 30 4.22 -14.89 3.68
N PRO A 31 5.31 -14.68 4.42
CA PRO A 31 5.49 -13.82 5.61
C PRO A 31 5.71 -12.31 5.28
N ILE A 32 5.22 -11.41 6.14
CA ILE A 32 5.20 -9.94 5.93
C ILE A 32 6.60 -9.29 5.97
N GLU A 33 7.55 -9.95 6.62
CA GLU A 33 8.95 -9.55 6.77
C GLU A 33 9.66 -9.40 5.42
N LEU A 34 9.17 -10.09 4.39
CA LEU A 34 9.70 -9.98 3.04
C LEU A 34 9.46 -8.59 2.43
N VAL A 35 8.39 -7.90 2.85
CA VAL A 35 7.89 -6.71 2.16
C VAL A 35 7.98 -5.44 3.00
N VAL A 36 8.00 -5.56 4.33
CA VAL A 36 7.97 -4.41 5.26
C VAL A 36 9.06 -3.35 5.01
N TRP A 37 10.24 -3.76 4.54
CA TRP A 37 11.38 -2.87 4.29
C TRP A 37 11.37 -2.19 2.90
N LEU A 38 10.57 -2.70 1.96
CA LEU A 38 10.59 -2.24 0.56
C LEU A 38 10.10 -0.81 0.38
N PRO A 39 8.97 -0.37 0.98
CA PRO A 39 8.51 1.01 0.84
C PRO A 39 9.54 2.02 1.37
N ALA A 40 10.16 1.72 2.52
CA ALA A 40 11.20 2.56 3.10
C ALA A 40 12.44 2.66 2.20
N LEU A 41 12.81 1.56 1.53
CA LEU A 41 13.93 1.54 0.62
C LEU A 41 13.63 2.26 -0.71
N CYS A 42 12.44 2.08 -1.28
CA CYS A 42 12.02 2.76 -2.52
C CYS A 42 12.03 4.28 -2.35
N ARG A 43 11.61 4.79 -1.18
CA ARG A 43 11.74 6.20 -0.83
C ARG A 43 13.20 6.67 -0.82
N LYS A 44 14.11 5.92 -0.20
CA LYS A 44 15.53 6.29 -0.11
C LYS A 44 16.19 6.38 -1.49
N MET A 45 15.68 5.65 -2.47
CA MET A 45 16.20 5.65 -3.85
C MET A 45 15.32 6.45 -4.83
N GLU A 46 14.34 7.22 -4.33
CA GLU A 46 13.41 8.04 -5.14
C GLU A 46 12.67 7.25 -6.24
N VAL A 47 12.44 5.96 -6.01
CA VAL A 47 11.69 5.10 -6.93
C VAL A 47 10.21 5.13 -6.55
N PRO A 48 9.28 5.35 -7.51
CA PRO A 48 7.85 5.26 -7.25
C PRO A 48 7.46 3.85 -6.79
N CYS A 49 6.72 3.79 -5.67
CA CYS A 49 6.17 2.55 -5.14
C CYS A 49 4.64 2.57 -5.20
N CYS A 50 4.04 1.41 -5.49
CA CYS A 50 2.60 1.24 -5.44
C CYS A 50 2.20 -0.05 -4.72
N ILE A 51 1.20 0.05 -3.84
CA ILE A 51 0.70 -1.09 -3.06
C ILE A 51 -0.63 -1.54 -3.68
N VAL A 52 -0.68 -2.77 -4.15
CA VAL A 52 -1.84 -3.33 -4.86
C VAL A 52 -2.59 -4.33 -3.98
N LYS A 53 -3.93 -4.22 -4.05
CA LYS A 53 -4.84 -5.19 -3.45
C LYS A 53 -4.84 -6.52 -4.22
N GLY A 54 -3.93 -7.42 -3.83
CA GLY A 54 -4.02 -8.87 -4.02
C GLY A 54 -2.80 -9.43 -4.75
N LYS A 55 -2.12 -10.41 -4.13
CA LYS A 55 -1.02 -11.15 -4.80
C LYS A 55 -1.51 -11.88 -6.05
N SER A 56 -2.77 -12.32 -6.07
CA SER A 56 -3.38 -13.04 -7.19
C SER A 56 -3.43 -12.20 -8.48
N ARG A 57 -3.64 -10.88 -8.39
CA ARG A 57 -3.66 -10.01 -9.57
C ARG A 57 -2.27 -9.87 -10.19
N LEU A 58 -1.25 -9.71 -9.36
CA LEU A 58 0.15 -9.68 -9.80
C LEU A 58 0.57 -11.02 -10.38
N ARG A 59 0.10 -12.12 -9.80
CA ARG A 59 0.33 -13.47 -10.29
C ARG A 59 -0.17 -13.68 -11.71
N SER A 60 -1.40 -13.25 -12.01
CA SER A 60 -2.01 -13.41 -13.34
C SER A 60 -1.25 -12.65 -14.43
N ILE A 61 -0.67 -11.49 -14.11
CA ILE A 61 0.11 -10.67 -15.07
C ILE A 61 1.45 -11.33 -15.41
N VAL A 62 2.03 -12.08 -14.47
CA VAL A 62 3.41 -12.59 -14.54
C VAL A 62 3.45 -14.05 -14.98
N HIS A 63 2.28 -14.71 -15.06
CA HIS A 63 2.14 -16.14 -15.36
C HIS A 63 3.02 -17.06 -14.48
N LYS A 64 3.23 -16.67 -13.22
CA LYS A 64 3.95 -17.48 -12.23
C LYS A 64 3.00 -17.99 -11.16
N LYS A 65 3.42 -18.94 -10.32
CA LYS A 65 2.62 -19.43 -9.18
C LYS A 65 2.60 -18.45 -8.00
N THR A 66 3.68 -17.67 -7.83
CA THR A 66 3.84 -16.70 -6.74
C THR A 66 4.54 -15.44 -7.25
N ALA A 67 4.02 -14.27 -6.86
CA ALA A 67 4.61 -12.95 -7.15
C ALA A 67 4.26 -11.99 -6.00
N ALA A 68 5.24 -11.70 -5.14
CA ALA A 68 5.07 -10.77 -4.01
C ALA A 68 5.39 -9.32 -4.40
N VAL A 69 6.37 -9.13 -5.30
CA VAL A 69 6.87 -7.82 -5.73
C VAL A 69 7.19 -7.89 -7.21
N LEU A 70 6.86 -6.83 -7.94
CA LEU A 70 7.23 -6.67 -9.35
C LEU A 70 8.01 -5.38 -9.53
N CYS A 71 9.06 -5.45 -10.33
CA CYS A 71 9.90 -4.32 -10.68
C CYS A 71 9.89 -4.15 -12.20
N LEU A 72 9.51 -2.96 -12.67
CA LEU A 72 9.64 -2.58 -14.08
C LEU A 72 10.95 -1.83 -14.27
N THR A 73 11.80 -2.32 -15.17
CA THR A 73 13.10 -1.73 -15.50
C THR A 73 13.09 -0.93 -16.80
N THR A 74 12.14 -1.23 -17.69
CA THR A 74 11.99 -0.59 -19.00
C THR A 74 10.53 -0.23 -19.22
N VAL A 75 10.24 1.06 -19.35
CA VAL A 75 8.92 1.63 -19.62
C VAL A 75 9.00 2.38 -20.94
N LYS A 76 7.99 2.21 -21.80
CA LYS A 76 7.87 2.97 -23.04
C LYS A 76 7.65 4.45 -22.71
N ASN A 77 8.11 5.34 -23.58
CA ASN A 77 8.13 6.77 -23.27
C ASN A 77 6.72 7.36 -23.08
N GLU A 78 5.72 6.78 -23.74
CA GLU A 78 4.30 7.14 -23.68
C GLU A 78 3.70 7.00 -22.27
N ASP A 79 4.09 5.96 -21.52
CA ASP A 79 3.48 5.66 -20.22
C ASP A 79 4.18 6.35 -19.03
N LYS A 80 5.34 6.98 -19.26
CA LYS A 80 6.19 7.49 -18.16
C LYS A 80 5.50 8.54 -17.28
N LEU A 81 4.62 9.35 -17.85
CA LEU A 81 3.99 10.47 -17.14
C LEU A 81 2.84 10.00 -16.23
N GLU A 82 2.07 9.01 -16.67
CA GLU A 82 0.98 8.42 -15.88
C GLU A 82 1.51 7.58 -14.70
N PHE A 83 2.69 6.95 -14.84
CA PHE A 83 3.31 6.19 -13.75
C PHE A 83 3.77 7.06 -12.57
N SER A 84 4.10 8.33 -12.81
CA SER A 84 4.48 9.28 -11.76
C SER A 84 3.30 9.64 -10.82
N ARG A 85 2.06 9.54 -11.30
CA ARG A 85 0.86 9.92 -10.53
C ARG A 85 0.36 8.84 -9.58
N ALA A 86 0.79 7.59 -9.75
CA ALA A 86 0.46 6.48 -8.85
C ALA A 86 1.26 6.51 -7.53
N ASN A 87 1.96 7.61 -7.26
CA ASN A 87 2.96 7.75 -6.21
C ASN A 87 2.35 7.59 -4.81
N PHE A 88 2.66 6.48 -4.14
CA PHE A 88 2.45 6.38 -2.71
C PHE A 88 3.53 7.15 -1.91
N ASN A 89 4.60 7.64 -2.55
CA ASN A 89 5.69 8.32 -1.83
C ASN A 89 5.23 9.62 -1.15
N ASP A 90 4.40 10.43 -1.80
CA ASP A 90 3.97 11.72 -1.23
C ASP A 90 3.08 11.51 0.01
N LYS A 91 2.27 10.44 0.00
CA LYS A 91 1.41 10.05 1.13
C LYS A 91 2.12 9.18 2.17
N TYR A 92 3.37 8.79 1.94
CA TYR A 92 4.08 7.86 2.82
C TYR A 92 4.31 8.46 4.23
N GLU A 93 4.69 9.73 4.31
CA GLU A 93 4.89 10.42 5.59
C GLU A 93 3.59 10.56 6.39
N GLU A 94 2.47 10.84 5.72
CA GLU A 94 1.15 10.89 6.34
C GLU A 94 0.72 9.51 6.86
N ASN A 95 0.86 8.48 6.01
CA ASN A 95 0.48 7.11 6.34
C ASN A 95 1.32 6.51 7.47
N ARG A 96 2.58 6.93 7.65
CA ARG A 96 3.44 6.47 8.75
C ARG A 96 3.02 7.05 10.10
N LYS A 97 2.55 8.30 10.12
CA LYS A 97 2.15 9.00 11.36
C LYS A 97 0.76 8.59 11.83
N LYS A 98 -0.09 8.15 10.90
CA LYS A 98 -1.47 7.74 11.18
C LYS A 98 -1.54 6.25 11.46
N TRP A 99 -1.85 5.88 12.70
CA TRP A 99 -2.20 4.51 13.03
C TRP A 99 -3.62 4.22 12.51
N GLY A 100 -3.75 3.15 11.72
CA GLY A 100 -5.04 2.59 11.35
C GLY A 100 -5.59 1.67 12.45
N GLY A 101 -6.88 1.41 12.44
CA GLY A 101 -7.56 0.60 13.45
C GLY A 101 -8.52 1.41 14.31
N GLY A 102 -9.11 0.78 15.33
CA GLY A 102 -10.07 1.45 16.23
C GLY A 102 -11.48 1.66 15.67
N VAL A 103 -11.81 1.07 14.51
CA VAL A 103 -13.18 1.10 13.99
C VAL A 103 -14.04 0.16 14.83
N MET A 104 -14.90 0.74 15.68
CA MET A 104 -15.86 -0.03 16.48
C MET A 104 -16.83 -0.81 15.59
N GLY A 105 -17.33 -1.95 16.06
CA GLY A 105 -18.34 -2.73 15.31
C GLY A 105 -19.65 -1.97 15.12
N SER A 106 -20.41 -2.33 14.08
CA SER A 106 -21.67 -1.68 13.70
C SER A 106 -22.68 -1.57 14.86
N LYS A 107 -22.82 -2.62 15.66
CA LYS A 107 -23.68 -2.64 16.86
C LYS A 107 -23.24 -1.62 17.92
N SER A 108 -21.93 -1.46 18.12
CA SER A 108 -21.38 -0.51 19.09
C SER A 108 -21.58 0.92 18.62
N GLN A 109 -21.30 1.20 17.34
CA GLN A 109 -21.53 2.53 16.74
C GLN A 109 -23.01 2.93 16.81
N ALA A 110 -23.94 2.01 16.54
CA ALA A 110 -25.38 2.28 16.62
C ALA A 110 -25.82 2.62 18.06
N ARG A 111 -25.29 1.93 19.08
CA ARG A 111 -25.57 2.23 20.49
C ARG A 111 -25.02 3.60 20.89
N THR A 112 -23.79 3.94 20.51
CA THR A 112 -23.20 5.25 20.80
C THR A 112 -24.01 6.38 20.15
N LYS A 113 -24.38 6.21 18.87
CA LYS A 113 -25.20 7.20 18.14
C LYS A 113 -26.59 7.38 18.75
N ALA A 114 -27.22 6.30 19.22
CA ALA A 114 -28.51 6.38 19.90
C ALA A 114 -28.40 7.14 21.23
N LYS A 115 -27.34 6.88 22.01
CA LYS A 115 -27.05 7.59 23.26
C LYS A 115 -26.77 9.08 23.01
N GLU A 116 -25.92 9.41 22.05
CA GLU A 116 -25.61 10.80 21.68
C GLU A 116 -26.86 11.56 21.24
N LYS A 117 -27.74 10.93 20.45
CA LYS A 117 -29.01 11.53 20.04
C LYS A 117 -29.93 11.81 21.23
N LEU A 118 -29.94 10.94 22.23
CA LEU A 118 -30.74 11.13 23.44
C LEU A 118 -30.18 12.26 24.30
N LEU A 119 -28.86 12.26 24.53
CA LEU A 119 -28.16 13.30 25.27
C LEU A 119 -28.32 14.68 24.62
N ALA A 120 -28.25 14.75 23.28
CA ALA A 120 -28.45 15.99 22.55
C ALA A 120 -29.88 16.53 22.66
N LYS A 121 -30.88 15.62 22.71
CA LYS A 121 -32.28 16.00 22.97
C LYS A 121 -32.46 16.51 24.39
N GLU A 122 -31.90 15.84 25.39
CA GLU A 122 -31.94 16.30 26.79
C GLU A 122 -31.22 17.64 26.97
N ALA A 123 -30.05 17.82 26.35
CA ALA A 123 -29.30 19.07 26.41
C ALA A 123 -30.05 20.24 25.73
N ALA A 124 -30.70 19.99 24.60
CA ALA A 124 -31.52 21.00 23.92
C ALA A 124 -32.75 21.41 24.75
N GLN A 125 -33.40 20.45 25.40
CA GLN A 125 -34.53 20.72 26.30
C GLN A 125 -34.11 21.44 27.59
N ARG A 126 -32.86 21.27 28.03
CA ARG A 126 -32.32 21.89 29.25
C ARG A 126 -31.75 23.31 29.03
N MET A 127 -31.53 23.70 27.77
CA MET A 127 -31.08 25.05 27.38
C MET A 127 -32.23 25.97 26.97
N THR A 128 -33.47 25.47 26.97
CA THR A 128 -34.70 26.28 26.84
C THR A 128 -35.29 26.49 28.22
#